data_AF-A0A8H5RNE0-F1
#
_entry.id   AF-A0A8H5RNE0-F1
#
_cell.length_a   1.000
_cell.length_b   1.000
_cell.length_c   1.000
_cell.angle_alpha   90.00
_cell.angle_beta   90.00
_cell.angle_gamma   90.00
#
_symmetry.space_group_name_H-M   'P 1'
#
loop_
_entity.id
_entity.type
_entity.pdbx_description
1 polymer ?
#
loop_
_entity_poly.entity_id
_entity_poly.type
_entity_poly.pdbx_seq_one_letter_code
_entity_poly.pdbx_strand_id
1 'polypeptide(L)'
;MRFTSIFSTAFVAGAAIAFSHDAQHRLSEKINVAGTADANPKCHLPAALNPSEDGLESSHDLFSSKKALQVMVKKHQSLVRIPSICYDDMGDLDTDDRWKPFNDIPKMLKKAYPTVHKHITPEKVNKFGLVYTLKGSDPSLQPILLAGHQDVVPVADGTLHEWVHPPFDAFYNETDGYLWGRGASDDKSAITAQMSALEALLSQKTYKPRRTVILAFGFDEECSGHRGAGHISKHLEARYGEHGIAAILDEGGAGLQKMGDVLYALPAVYEKGYLDVWFNVSVVGGHSSVPTPHTAIGIMAEIVTTLEHNPFKPEIAKNGAIHQCLACFAEHSPHVFPDLTKLVNGGDLPGVAKFLTKLSRDMQYMVQTSQAIDVISGGQKINALPEFVTLGVNHRYAPQDSIGSIQHRIVGLIKDIAESHNLRVEAFEDDADYDEYLAANNLSRQCNKDEDLWQQKHKGTLTIAAKKKSYITPQSPTTGPVWDIFAGTVRHSFAQEAKTVVAAPGAMTGNTDTRHYLNLSKNIYRWSPGSLKSFSNIHGVNERLLMSEQMNMAKFYYDFIRNFDKANV
;
A
#
# COMPACT_ATOMS: atom_id res chain seq x y z
N MET A 1 -19.47 8.45 25.02
CA MET A 1 -19.12 7.41 24.03
C MET A 1 -17.80 7.79 23.39
N ARG A 2 -16.70 7.16 23.81
CA ARG A 2 -15.35 7.41 23.28
C ARG A 2 -15.01 6.27 22.32
N PHE A 3 -14.91 6.56 21.03
CA PHE A 3 -14.27 5.68 20.05
C PHE A 3 -12.90 6.26 19.74
N THR A 4 -11.93 5.89 20.56
CA THR A 4 -10.49 6.19 20.39
C THR A 4 -9.77 4.86 20.50
N SER A 5 -9.68 4.12 19.40
CA SER A 5 -8.77 3.00 19.18
C SER A 5 -8.92 2.59 17.72
N ILE A 6 -8.34 3.40 16.84
CA ILE A 6 -8.42 3.25 15.40
C ILE A 6 -6.98 3.56 14.92
N PHE A 7 -6.31 2.49 14.46
CA PHE A 7 -5.01 2.39 13.79
C PHE A 7 -3.79 3.11 14.43
N SER A 8 -2.89 2.35 15.02
CA SER A 8 -1.52 2.78 15.37
C SER A 8 -0.62 1.55 15.49
N THR A 9 0.44 1.47 14.67
CA THR A 9 1.88 1.50 15.06
C THR A 9 2.78 0.86 14.00
N ALA A 10 3.87 1.53 13.62
CA ALA A 10 5.15 0.92 13.22
C ALA A 10 6.28 1.97 13.21
N PHE A 11 7.46 1.63 13.75
CA PHE A 11 8.71 2.40 13.68
C PHE A 11 9.94 1.46 13.67
N VAL A 12 10.70 1.54 12.56
CA VAL A 12 12.16 1.52 12.30
C VAL A 12 13.10 0.43 12.88
N ALA A 13 13.88 -0.19 11.95
CA ALA A 13 15.32 -0.42 12.09
C ALA A 13 15.99 -0.39 10.70
N GLY A 14 17.09 0.36 10.53
CA GLY A 14 17.76 0.57 9.25
C GLY A 14 19.19 0.00 9.18
N ALA A 15 19.62 -0.32 7.95
CA ALA A 15 21.03 -0.38 7.55
C ALA A 15 21.15 -0.11 6.04
N ALA A 16 22.14 0.70 5.66
CA ALA A 16 22.33 1.24 4.33
C ALA A 16 22.98 0.24 3.35
N ILE A 17 22.36 0.01 2.20
CA ILE A 17 23.02 -0.55 1.01
C ILE A 17 22.50 0.19 -0.23
N ALA A 18 23.43 0.57 -1.11
CA ALA A 18 23.16 1.32 -2.34
C ALA A 18 22.41 0.45 -3.36
N PHE A 19 21.25 0.90 -3.82
CA PHE A 19 20.52 0.33 -4.95
C PHE A 19 20.55 1.26 -6.17
N SER A 20 20.76 0.65 -7.34
CA SER A 20 20.76 1.28 -8.66
C SER A 20 19.36 1.77 -9.05
N HIS A 21 19.31 2.92 -9.74
CA HIS A 21 18.11 3.51 -10.34
C HIS A 21 17.32 2.49 -11.18
N ASP A 22 16.01 2.36 -10.93
CA ASP A 22 15.09 1.61 -11.79
C ASP A 22 13.88 2.46 -12.20
N ALA A 23 13.43 2.24 -13.43
CA ALA A 23 12.50 3.07 -14.17
C ALA A 23 11.04 2.77 -13.77
N GLN A 24 10.52 3.45 -12.75
CA GLN A 24 9.08 3.73 -12.69
C GLN A 24 8.79 4.86 -13.69
N HIS A 25 7.86 4.63 -14.63
CA HIS A 25 7.50 5.66 -15.60
C HIS A 25 6.99 6.92 -14.88
N ARG A 26 7.68 8.04 -15.12
CA ARG A 26 7.21 9.38 -14.79
C ARG A 26 5.93 9.64 -15.56
N LEU A 27 4.78 9.51 -14.89
CA LEU A 27 3.56 10.04 -15.44
C LEU A 27 3.55 11.54 -15.18
N SER A 28 4.04 12.29 -16.17
CA SER A 28 3.95 13.75 -16.24
C SER A 28 2.53 14.24 -16.52
N GLU A 29 1.53 13.37 -16.50
CA GLU A 29 0.14 13.79 -16.52
C GLU A 29 -0.16 14.45 -15.18
N LYS A 30 0.01 15.78 -15.13
CA LYS A 30 -0.87 16.62 -14.32
C LYS A 30 -2.26 16.02 -14.47
N ILE A 31 -2.86 15.56 -13.36
CA ILE A 31 -4.28 15.17 -13.34
C ILE A 31 -4.99 16.26 -14.13
N ASN A 32 -5.48 15.91 -15.32
CA ASN A 32 -5.92 16.91 -16.28
C ASN A 32 -7.21 17.49 -15.70
N VAL A 33 -7.11 18.60 -14.98
CA VAL A 33 -8.23 19.37 -14.45
C VAL A 33 -8.86 20.15 -15.60
N ALA A 34 -9.30 19.43 -16.63
CA ALA A 34 -10.04 19.97 -17.76
C ALA A 34 -11.39 19.24 -17.82
N GLY A 35 -12.23 19.56 -16.84
CA GLY A 35 -13.65 19.25 -16.84
C GLY A 35 -14.39 20.54 -16.51
N THR A 36 -15.28 20.92 -17.41
CA THR A 36 -16.15 22.10 -17.38
C THR A 36 -16.85 22.28 -16.03
N ALA A 37 -17.27 23.51 -15.74
CA ALA A 37 -17.99 23.86 -14.53
C ALA A 37 -19.30 23.06 -14.38
N ASP A 38 -19.30 21.90 -13.73
CA ASP A 38 -20.53 21.13 -13.49
C ASP A 38 -20.38 20.16 -12.31
N ALA A 39 -21.27 20.32 -11.32
CA ALA A 39 -21.67 19.44 -10.20
C ALA A 39 -20.61 18.64 -9.39
N ASN A 40 -20.90 18.41 -8.11
CA ASN A 40 -20.16 17.41 -7.33
C ASN A 40 -20.25 16.02 -7.98
N PRO A 41 -19.20 15.18 -7.88
CA PRO A 41 -19.26 13.82 -8.41
C PRO A 41 -20.44 13.09 -7.78
N LYS A 42 -21.22 12.39 -8.58
CA LYS A 42 -22.29 11.51 -8.06
C LYS A 42 -21.71 10.15 -7.68
N CYS A 43 -22.30 9.50 -6.68
CA CYS A 43 -21.90 8.14 -6.36
C CYS A 43 -22.38 7.19 -7.46
N HIS A 44 -21.45 6.49 -8.11
CA HIS A 44 -21.80 5.49 -9.10
C HIS A 44 -22.10 4.16 -8.40
N LEU A 45 -23.37 3.74 -8.45
CA LEU A 45 -23.86 2.55 -7.74
C LEU A 45 -24.46 1.51 -8.70
N PRO A 46 -23.62 0.63 -9.29
CA PRO A 46 -24.06 -0.45 -10.17
C PRO A 46 -25.07 -1.40 -9.52
N ALA A 47 -25.86 -2.11 -10.33
CA ALA A 47 -26.73 -3.17 -9.82
C ALA A 47 -25.90 -4.31 -9.22
N ALA A 48 -26.45 -5.02 -8.23
CA ALA A 48 -25.79 -6.22 -7.70
C ALA A 48 -25.71 -7.30 -8.78
N LEU A 49 -24.55 -7.92 -8.94
CA LEU A 49 -24.32 -8.98 -9.92
C LEU A 49 -24.37 -10.35 -9.24
N ASN A 50 -25.52 -11.01 -9.41
CA ASN A 50 -25.73 -12.36 -8.91
C ASN A 50 -25.32 -13.39 -10.00
N PRO A 51 -24.29 -14.22 -9.75
CA PRO A 51 -23.83 -15.22 -10.72
C PRO A 51 -24.70 -16.49 -10.76
N SER A 52 -25.85 -16.57 -10.06
CA SER A 52 -26.65 -17.80 -9.91
C SER A 52 -27.15 -18.44 -11.22
N GLU A 53 -27.14 -17.71 -12.33
CA GLU A 53 -27.61 -18.20 -13.63
C GLU A 53 -26.64 -19.19 -14.31
N ASP A 54 -25.39 -19.32 -13.83
CA ASP A 54 -24.40 -20.23 -14.42
C ASP A 54 -24.55 -21.70 -13.97
N GLY A 55 -25.47 -21.99 -13.03
CA GLY A 55 -25.74 -23.34 -12.52
C GLY A 55 -24.69 -23.90 -11.56
N LEU A 56 -23.73 -23.09 -11.10
CA LEU A 56 -22.77 -23.45 -10.06
C LEU A 56 -23.37 -23.28 -8.66
N GLU A 57 -22.82 -24.00 -7.68
CA GLU A 57 -23.19 -23.84 -6.27
C GLU A 57 -22.92 -22.40 -5.79
N SER A 58 -23.77 -21.89 -4.90
CA SER A 58 -23.63 -20.53 -4.37
C SER A 58 -22.40 -20.42 -3.46
N SER A 59 -21.75 -19.26 -3.46
CA SER A 59 -20.63 -18.98 -2.54
C SER A 59 -21.06 -19.13 -1.08
N HIS A 60 -22.30 -18.77 -0.77
CA HIS A 60 -22.88 -18.93 0.56
C HIS A 60 -22.92 -20.42 1.00
N ASP A 61 -23.42 -21.31 0.17
CA ASP A 61 -23.55 -22.74 0.54
C ASP A 61 -22.17 -23.40 0.71
N LEU A 62 -21.21 -23.02 -0.12
CA LEU A 62 -19.83 -23.52 -0.08
C LEU A 62 -19.06 -23.03 1.16
N PHE A 63 -19.31 -21.79 1.60
CA PHE A 63 -18.45 -21.09 2.57
C PHE A 63 -19.17 -20.63 3.86
N SER A 64 -20.35 -21.15 4.20
CA SER A 64 -21.05 -20.78 5.44
C SER A 64 -21.17 -21.91 6.49
N SER A 65 -20.82 -23.17 6.14
CA SER A 65 -20.95 -24.29 7.08
C SER A 65 -19.81 -24.36 8.11
N LYS A 66 -20.08 -24.92 9.30
CA LYS A 66 -19.04 -25.19 10.32
C LYS A 66 -17.91 -26.07 9.78
N LYS A 67 -18.23 -27.03 8.90
CA LYS A 67 -17.25 -27.89 8.25
C LYS A 67 -16.35 -27.09 7.29
N ALA A 68 -16.93 -26.18 6.51
CA ALA A 68 -16.18 -25.30 5.61
C ALA A 68 -15.24 -24.38 6.40
N LEU A 69 -15.72 -23.81 7.51
CA LEU A 69 -14.89 -23.02 8.43
C LEU A 69 -13.68 -23.82 8.95
N GLN A 70 -13.90 -25.04 9.45
CA GLN A 70 -12.80 -25.89 9.94
C GLN A 70 -11.78 -26.23 8.85
N VAL A 71 -12.22 -26.42 7.60
CA VAL A 71 -11.31 -26.64 6.46
C VAL A 71 -10.52 -25.37 6.16
N MET A 72 -11.17 -24.21 6.15
CA MET A 72 -10.52 -22.91 5.92
C MET A 72 -9.48 -22.61 7.00
N VAL A 73 -9.82 -22.80 8.27
CA VAL A 73 -8.89 -22.69 9.40
C VAL A 73 -7.66 -23.55 9.17
N LYS A 74 -7.83 -24.84 8.86
CA LYS A 74 -6.70 -25.76 8.65
C LYS A 74 -5.80 -25.33 7.48
N LYS A 75 -6.39 -24.89 6.37
CA LYS A 75 -5.66 -24.37 5.21
C LYS A 75 -4.84 -23.13 5.60
N HIS A 76 -5.49 -22.17 6.24
CA HIS A 76 -4.82 -20.94 6.66
C HIS A 76 -3.71 -21.19 7.69
N GLN A 77 -3.98 -22.02 8.71
CA GLN A 77 -2.98 -22.43 9.69
C GLN A 77 -1.74 -23.05 9.05
N SER A 78 -1.91 -23.86 8.01
CA SER A 78 -0.78 -24.52 7.34
C SER A 78 0.15 -23.56 6.61
N LEU A 79 -0.37 -22.43 6.12
CA LEU A 79 0.42 -21.38 5.46
C LEU A 79 1.01 -20.41 6.50
N VAL A 80 0.25 -20.02 7.52
CA VAL A 80 0.73 -19.15 8.62
C VAL A 80 1.92 -19.78 9.35
N ARG A 81 1.94 -21.10 9.54
CA ARG A 81 3.05 -21.83 10.18
C ARG A 81 4.40 -21.77 9.43
N ILE A 82 4.42 -21.32 8.18
CA ILE A 82 5.66 -21.21 7.40
C ILE A 82 6.27 -19.82 7.68
N PRO A 83 7.44 -19.72 8.33
CA PRO A 83 8.05 -18.42 8.68
C PRO A 83 8.78 -17.81 7.47
N SER A 84 8.02 -17.42 6.44
CA SER A 84 8.50 -16.76 5.21
C SER A 84 8.81 -15.28 5.46
N ILE A 85 9.77 -14.99 6.33
CA ILE A 85 10.06 -13.61 6.76
C ILE A 85 10.90 -12.89 5.70
N CYS A 86 10.51 -11.66 5.36
CA CYS A 86 11.33 -10.77 4.55
C CYS A 86 11.95 -9.66 5.41
N TYR A 87 13.25 -9.41 5.23
CA TYR A 87 14.01 -8.35 5.89
C TYR A 87 14.53 -7.34 4.85
N ASP A 88 14.67 -6.07 5.24
CA ASP A 88 15.21 -5.04 4.33
C ASP A 88 16.61 -5.38 3.77
N ASP A 89 17.39 -6.18 4.49
CA ASP A 89 18.75 -6.60 4.15
C ASP A 89 18.86 -8.03 3.61
N MET A 90 17.76 -8.60 3.08
CA MET A 90 17.78 -9.94 2.49
C MET A 90 18.84 -10.04 1.38
N GLY A 91 19.74 -11.02 1.49
CA GLY A 91 20.82 -11.27 0.56
C GLY A 91 20.36 -12.00 -0.71
N ASP A 92 21.34 -12.53 -1.44
CA ASP A 92 21.12 -13.26 -2.69
C ASP A 92 20.20 -14.48 -2.49
N LEU A 93 19.35 -14.76 -3.49
CA LEU A 93 18.31 -15.80 -3.43
C LEU A 93 18.87 -17.23 -3.32
N ASP A 94 20.11 -17.46 -3.77
CA ASP A 94 20.77 -18.78 -3.75
C ASP A 94 21.62 -19.01 -2.51
N THR A 95 22.17 -17.94 -1.92
CA THR A 95 23.13 -18.07 -0.81
C THR A 95 22.60 -17.64 0.55
N ASP A 96 21.55 -16.82 0.60
CA ASP A 96 20.97 -16.40 1.87
C ASP A 96 19.97 -17.45 2.39
N ASP A 97 20.35 -18.11 3.47
CA ASP A 97 19.57 -19.16 4.13
C ASP A 97 18.20 -18.68 4.63
N ARG A 98 18.00 -17.38 4.82
CA ARG A 98 16.70 -16.80 5.23
C ARG A 98 15.60 -17.04 4.19
N TRP A 99 15.96 -17.32 2.94
CA TRP A 99 15.00 -17.70 1.90
C TRP A 99 14.50 -19.17 1.99
N LYS A 100 15.15 -20.02 2.81
CA LYS A 100 14.81 -21.46 2.88
C LYS A 100 13.33 -21.75 3.16
N PRO A 101 12.62 -21.05 4.08
CA PRO A 101 11.21 -21.32 4.39
C PRO A 101 10.27 -21.19 3.17
N PHE A 102 10.60 -20.35 2.19
CA PHE A 102 9.79 -20.17 0.98
C PHE A 102 9.71 -21.45 0.13
N ASN A 103 10.65 -22.39 0.28
CA ASN A 103 10.57 -23.69 -0.40
C ASN A 103 9.39 -24.56 0.05
N ASP A 104 8.83 -24.30 1.23
CA ASP A 104 7.75 -25.11 1.80
C ASP A 104 6.36 -24.63 1.39
N ILE A 105 6.23 -23.37 0.96
CA ILE A 105 4.96 -22.80 0.48
C ILE A 105 4.39 -23.58 -0.70
N PRO A 106 5.10 -23.79 -1.83
CA PRO A 106 4.54 -24.54 -2.96
C PRO A 106 4.21 -26.00 -2.60
N LYS A 107 4.95 -26.61 -1.66
CA LYS A 107 4.66 -27.98 -1.17
C LYS A 107 3.36 -28.01 -0.38
N MET A 108 3.18 -27.02 0.50
CA MET A 108 1.97 -26.86 1.30
C MET A 108 0.76 -26.58 0.41
N LEU A 109 0.87 -25.62 -0.53
CA LEU A 109 -0.21 -25.29 -1.47
C LEU A 109 -0.63 -26.51 -2.29
N LYS A 110 0.33 -27.29 -2.80
CA LYS A 110 0.05 -28.55 -3.52
C LYS A 110 -0.73 -29.55 -2.69
N LYS A 111 -0.44 -29.65 -1.39
CA LYS A 111 -1.12 -30.55 -0.45
C LYS A 111 -2.52 -30.04 -0.08
N ALA A 112 -2.67 -28.74 0.15
CA ALA A 112 -3.91 -28.12 0.61
C ALA A 112 -4.96 -27.92 -0.50
N TYR A 113 -4.52 -27.80 -1.75
CA TYR A 113 -5.36 -27.51 -2.93
C TYR A 113 -5.10 -28.52 -4.06
N PRO A 114 -5.40 -29.82 -3.84
CA PRO A 114 -5.09 -30.87 -4.80
C PRO A 114 -5.87 -30.73 -6.12
N THR A 115 -7.08 -30.16 -6.11
CA THR A 115 -7.88 -30.01 -7.33
C THR A 115 -7.31 -28.91 -8.22
N VAL A 116 -6.88 -27.79 -7.65
CA VAL A 116 -6.13 -26.75 -8.36
C VAL A 116 -4.89 -27.36 -9.01
N HIS A 117 -4.08 -28.10 -8.24
CA HIS A 117 -2.82 -28.67 -8.73
C HIS A 117 -3.00 -29.86 -9.68
N LYS A 118 -4.20 -30.41 -9.81
CA LYS A 118 -4.56 -31.38 -10.86
C LYS A 118 -4.75 -30.68 -12.20
N HIS A 119 -5.24 -29.44 -12.21
CA HIS A 119 -5.53 -28.68 -13.42
C HIS A 119 -4.41 -27.71 -13.81
N ILE A 120 -3.64 -27.23 -12.83
CA ILE A 120 -2.66 -26.16 -13.01
C ILE A 120 -1.32 -26.60 -12.43
N THR A 121 -0.26 -26.45 -13.21
CA THR A 121 1.12 -26.49 -12.70
C THR A 121 1.59 -25.05 -12.55
N PRO A 122 1.92 -24.57 -11.33
CA PRO A 122 2.35 -23.20 -11.16
C PRO A 122 3.71 -22.97 -11.81
N GLU A 123 3.87 -21.81 -12.43
CA GLU A 123 5.14 -21.31 -12.91
C GLU A 123 5.90 -20.66 -11.76
N LYS A 124 7.19 -20.99 -11.63
CA LYS A 124 8.08 -20.29 -10.72
C LYS A 124 8.73 -19.12 -11.46
N VAL A 125 8.41 -17.90 -11.05
CA VAL A 125 9.00 -16.68 -11.60
C VAL A 125 10.11 -16.18 -10.69
N ASN A 126 11.24 -15.84 -11.29
CA ASN A 126 12.52 -15.63 -10.61
C ASN A 126 12.92 -16.90 -9.82
N LYS A 127 12.57 -17.02 -8.54
CA LYS A 127 12.80 -18.24 -7.75
C LYS A 127 11.60 -18.71 -6.94
N PHE A 128 11.01 -17.80 -6.17
CA PHE A 128 9.91 -18.12 -5.24
C PHE A 128 8.56 -17.54 -5.67
N GLY A 129 8.51 -16.66 -6.68
CA GLY A 129 7.25 -16.13 -7.18
C GLY A 129 6.41 -17.24 -7.81
N LEU A 130 5.13 -17.32 -7.48
CA LEU A 130 4.24 -18.38 -7.98
C LEU A 130 3.16 -17.78 -8.87
N VAL A 131 3.07 -18.25 -10.11
CA VAL A 131 2.01 -17.85 -11.05
C VAL A 131 1.17 -19.06 -11.44
N TYR A 132 -0.10 -19.05 -11.05
CA TYR A 132 -1.10 -20.05 -11.44
C TYR A 132 -1.96 -19.49 -12.56
N THR A 133 -1.86 -20.07 -13.77
CA THR A 133 -2.70 -19.66 -14.91
C THR A 133 -3.75 -20.72 -15.21
N LEU A 134 -5.02 -20.44 -14.85
CA LEU A 134 -6.16 -21.23 -15.32
C LEU A 134 -6.61 -20.70 -16.67
N LYS A 135 -6.21 -21.38 -17.75
CA LYS A 135 -6.51 -20.97 -19.12
C LYS A 135 -8.01 -21.05 -19.41
N GLY A 136 -8.58 -19.95 -19.88
CA GLY A 136 -9.94 -19.87 -20.39
C GLY A 136 -10.10 -20.42 -21.81
N SER A 137 -11.33 -20.72 -22.21
CA SER A 137 -11.66 -21.19 -23.56
C SER A 137 -11.71 -20.09 -24.63
N ASP A 138 -11.88 -18.81 -24.23
CA ASP A 138 -11.94 -17.66 -25.12
C ASP A 138 -10.67 -16.80 -25.00
N PRO A 139 -9.73 -16.88 -25.97
CA PRO A 139 -8.49 -16.11 -25.94
C PRO A 139 -8.67 -14.63 -26.28
N SER A 140 -9.86 -14.18 -26.71
CA SER A 140 -10.13 -12.77 -26.99
C SER A 140 -10.42 -11.96 -25.72
N LEU A 141 -10.75 -12.63 -24.62
CA LEU A 141 -10.99 -12.00 -23.33
C LEU A 141 -9.67 -11.83 -22.58
N GLN A 142 -9.38 -10.60 -22.18
CA GLN A 142 -8.24 -10.31 -21.31
C GLN A 142 -8.37 -11.05 -19.98
N PRO A 143 -7.28 -11.60 -19.40
CA PRO A 143 -7.34 -12.29 -18.11
C PRO A 143 -7.71 -11.34 -16.97
N ILE A 144 -8.14 -11.93 -15.85
CA ILE A 144 -8.07 -11.25 -14.55
C ILE A 144 -6.86 -11.74 -13.75
N LEU A 145 -6.28 -10.84 -12.94
CA LEU A 145 -5.17 -11.14 -12.04
C LEU A 145 -5.63 -10.94 -10.59
N LEU A 146 -5.53 -11.99 -9.79
CA LEU A 146 -5.66 -11.91 -8.34
C LEU A 146 -4.26 -12.04 -7.74
N ALA A 147 -3.77 -10.95 -7.16
CA ALA A 147 -2.44 -10.84 -6.57
C ALA A 147 -2.50 -11.10 -5.05
N GLY A 148 -1.35 -11.42 -4.49
CA GLY A 148 -1.08 -11.45 -3.05
C GLY A 148 0.40 -11.77 -2.83
N HIS A 149 0.86 -11.80 -1.59
CA HIS A 149 2.27 -12.08 -1.29
C HIS A 149 2.48 -13.16 -0.24
N GLN A 150 3.63 -13.83 -0.33
CA GLN A 150 3.99 -15.00 0.47
C GLN A 150 4.72 -14.64 1.75
N ASP A 151 5.40 -13.50 1.74
CA ASP A 151 6.26 -13.06 2.80
C ASP A 151 5.48 -12.40 3.95
N VAL A 152 6.20 -12.12 5.02
CA VAL A 152 5.67 -11.45 6.21
C VAL A 152 6.78 -10.59 6.82
N VAL A 153 6.42 -9.50 7.50
CA VAL A 153 7.43 -8.74 8.26
C VAL A 153 8.09 -9.56 9.38
N PRO A 154 9.30 -9.15 9.83
CA PRO A 154 9.96 -9.75 10.98
C PRO A 154 9.14 -9.71 12.27
N VAL A 155 9.47 -10.61 13.18
CA VAL A 155 9.05 -10.54 14.58
C VAL A 155 10.26 -10.14 15.40
N ALA A 156 10.19 -9.00 16.09
CA ALA A 156 11.30 -8.51 16.90
C ALA A 156 11.48 -9.39 18.15
N ASP A 157 12.70 -9.87 18.40
CA ASP A 157 13.03 -10.72 19.56
C ASP A 157 12.60 -10.11 20.89
N GLY A 158 12.77 -8.78 21.03
CA GLY A 158 12.37 -8.03 22.21
C GLY A 158 10.87 -8.07 22.50
N THR A 159 10.03 -8.39 21.51
CA THR A 159 8.56 -8.40 21.65
C THR A 159 7.97 -9.80 21.79
N LEU A 160 8.77 -10.87 21.68
CA LEU A 160 8.26 -12.25 21.70
C LEU A 160 7.45 -12.57 22.96
N HIS A 161 7.80 -11.98 24.09
CA HIS A 161 7.10 -12.16 25.37
C HIS A 161 5.73 -11.45 25.44
N GLU A 162 5.45 -10.53 24.52
CA GLU A 162 4.16 -9.82 24.41
C GLU A 162 3.16 -10.57 23.53
N TRP A 163 3.61 -11.57 22.78
CA TRP A 163 2.75 -12.43 21.99
C TRP A 163 1.99 -13.41 22.90
N VAL A 164 0.66 -13.33 22.89
CA VAL A 164 -0.24 -14.25 23.62
C VAL A 164 -0.09 -15.69 23.11
N HIS A 165 0.13 -15.82 21.81
CA HIS A 165 0.45 -17.10 21.14
C HIS A 165 1.69 -16.90 20.28
N PRO A 166 2.63 -17.86 20.24
CA PRO A 166 3.83 -17.73 19.41
C PRO A 166 3.49 -17.37 17.95
N PRO A 167 4.24 -16.47 17.31
CA PRO A 167 3.85 -15.86 16.04
C PRO A 167 3.54 -16.84 14.91
N PHE A 168 4.17 -18.01 14.90
CA PHE A 168 4.01 -19.01 13.83
C PHE A 168 3.28 -20.28 14.28
N ASP A 169 2.64 -20.30 15.46
CA ASP A 169 1.85 -21.45 15.91
C ASP A 169 0.52 -21.59 15.13
N ALA A 170 0.05 -20.47 14.58
CA ALA A 170 -1.25 -20.33 13.93
C ALA A 170 -2.39 -20.78 14.87
N PHE A 171 -2.43 -20.25 16.09
CA PHE A 171 -3.41 -20.67 17.10
C PHE A 171 -4.82 -20.19 16.71
N TYR A 172 -5.78 -21.11 16.58
CA TYR A 172 -7.18 -20.76 16.34
C TYR A 172 -7.98 -20.90 17.63
N ASN A 173 -8.61 -19.80 18.05
CA ASN A 173 -9.50 -19.79 19.20
C ASN A 173 -10.95 -19.90 18.73
N GLU A 174 -11.60 -21.04 19.01
CA GLU A 174 -13.01 -21.24 18.62
C GLU A 174 -13.99 -20.32 19.36
N THR A 175 -13.57 -19.71 20.48
CA THR A 175 -14.43 -18.88 21.32
C THR A 175 -14.61 -17.47 20.76
N ASP A 176 -13.51 -16.85 20.32
CA ASP A 176 -13.52 -15.51 19.72
C ASP A 176 -13.52 -15.56 18.18
N GLY A 177 -13.23 -16.73 17.59
CA GLY A 177 -13.20 -16.95 16.14
C GLY A 177 -11.93 -16.48 15.45
N TYR A 178 -10.90 -16.05 16.19
CA TYR A 178 -9.66 -15.54 15.63
C TYR A 178 -8.61 -16.64 15.42
N LEU A 179 -7.89 -16.54 14.31
CA LEU A 179 -6.62 -17.21 14.10
C LEU A 179 -5.49 -16.22 14.34
N TRP A 180 -4.63 -16.53 15.30
CA TRP A 180 -3.51 -15.71 15.74
C TRP A 180 -2.22 -16.21 15.10
N GLY A 181 -1.46 -15.29 14.51
CA GLY A 181 -0.15 -15.55 13.95
C GLY A 181 0.30 -14.47 12.96
N ARG A 182 1.61 -14.35 12.79
CA ARG A 182 2.25 -13.46 11.80
C ARG A 182 1.88 -13.93 10.39
N GLY A 183 1.29 -13.02 9.63
CA GLY A 183 0.69 -13.25 8.32
C GLY A 183 -0.67 -13.91 8.34
N ALA A 184 -1.34 -14.02 9.51
CA ALA A 184 -2.74 -14.41 9.53
C ALA A 184 -3.63 -13.38 8.81
N SER A 185 -3.27 -12.11 8.88
CA SER A 185 -3.93 -11.04 8.13
C SER A 185 -3.17 -10.73 6.84
N ASP A 186 -1.86 -10.45 6.93
CA ASP A 186 -1.06 -9.83 5.86
C ASP A 186 0.08 -10.74 5.37
N ASP A 187 0.03 -11.32 4.17
CA ASP A 187 -1.12 -11.41 3.24
C ASP A 187 -1.45 -12.86 2.87
N LYS A 188 -1.08 -13.79 3.73
CA LYS A 188 -1.44 -15.21 3.53
C LYS A 188 -2.96 -15.42 3.56
N SER A 189 -3.73 -14.45 4.05
CA SER A 189 -5.18 -14.44 4.00
C SER A 189 -5.69 -14.38 2.54
N ALA A 190 -5.14 -13.50 1.69
CA ALA A 190 -5.51 -13.42 0.28
C ALA A 190 -5.16 -14.71 -0.47
N ILE A 191 -3.94 -15.23 -0.32
CA ILE A 191 -3.53 -16.51 -0.92
C ILE A 191 -4.51 -17.62 -0.54
N THR A 192 -4.83 -17.73 0.75
CA THR A 192 -5.73 -18.78 1.26
C THR A 192 -7.14 -18.63 0.67
N ALA A 193 -7.66 -17.40 0.57
CA ALA A 193 -9.00 -17.13 0.07
C ALA A 193 -9.12 -17.38 -1.44
N GLN A 194 -8.16 -16.86 -2.23
CA GLN A 194 -8.10 -17.00 -3.68
C GLN A 194 -7.94 -18.47 -4.10
N MET A 195 -7.00 -19.20 -3.46
CA MET A 195 -6.81 -20.63 -3.72
C MET A 195 -8.04 -21.46 -3.32
N SER A 196 -8.75 -21.07 -2.26
CA SER A 196 -9.98 -21.76 -1.82
C SER A 196 -11.14 -21.51 -2.77
N ALA A 197 -11.29 -20.30 -3.30
CA ALA A 197 -12.28 -19.98 -4.32
C ALA A 197 -12.02 -20.78 -5.61
N LEU A 198 -10.77 -20.82 -6.08
CA LEU A 198 -10.40 -21.56 -7.28
C LEU A 198 -10.56 -23.08 -7.12
N GLU A 199 -10.20 -23.63 -5.95
CA GLU A 199 -10.41 -25.05 -5.62
C GLU A 199 -11.90 -25.41 -5.61
N ALA A 200 -12.76 -24.54 -5.07
CA ALA A 200 -14.21 -24.77 -5.04
C ALA A 200 -14.84 -24.72 -6.45
N LEU A 201 -14.38 -23.79 -7.30
CA LEU A 201 -14.79 -23.73 -8.70
C LEU A 201 -14.38 -24.99 -9.46
N LEU A 202 -13.10 -25.37 -9.40
CA LEU A 202 -12.56 -26.54 -10.12
C LEU A 202 -13.05 -27.89 -9.58
N SER A 203 -13.60 -27.92 -8.36
CA SER A 203 -14.24 -29.12 -7.80
C SER A 203 -15.59 -29.42 -8.44
N GLN A 204 -16.22 -28.43 -9.07
CA GLN A 204 -17.50 -28.59 -9.75
C GLN A 204 -17.30 -29.03 -11.19
N LYS A 205 -17.85 -30.20 -11.54
CA LYS A 205 -17.69 -30.80 -12.88
C LYS A 205 -18.18 -29.93 -14.03
N THR A 206 -19.11 -29.01 -13.75
CA THR A 206 -19.74 -28.12 -14.72
C THR A 206 -18.94 -26.84 -14.96
N TYR A 207 -18.01 -26.48 -14.08
CA TYR A 207 -17.22 -25.26 -14.25
C TYR A 207 -16.20 -25.43 -15.38
N LYS A 208 -16.32 -24.58 -16.40
CA LYS A 208 -15.38 -24.47 -17.52
C LYS A 208 -15.11 -22.99 -17.77
N PRO A 209 -13.92 -22.47 -17.45
CA PRO A 209 -13.64 -21.05 -17.56
C PRO A 209 -13.69 -20.60 -19.03
N ARG A 210 -14.38 -19.49 -19.28
CA ARG A 210 -14.32 -18.77 -20.55
C ARG A 210 -13.14 -17.82 -20.59
N ARG A 211 -12.93 -17.04 -19.54
CA ARG A 211 -11.81 -16.12 -19.36
C ARG A 211 -10.68 -16.77 -18.59
N THR A 212 -9.44 -16.39 -18.92
CA THR A 212 -8.26 -16.83 -18.17
C THR A 212 -8.23 -16.17 -16.79
N VAL A 213 -7.97 -16.96 -15.75
CA VAL A 213 -7.79 -16.49 -14.37
C VAL A 213 -6.33 -16.71 -13.97
N ILE A 214 -5.68 -15.66 -13.48
CA ILE A 214 -4.29 -15.70 -13.03
C ILE A 214 -4.27 -15.43 -11.52
N LEU A 215 -3.64 -16.31 -10.75
CA LEU A 215 -3.22 -16.02 -9.38
C LEU A 215 -1.72 -15.76 -9.39
N ALA A 216 -1.27 -14.66 -8.83
CA ALA A 216 0.15 -14.28 -8.79
C ALA A 216 0.58 -13.97 -7.36
N PHE A 217 1.52 -14.76 -6.85
CA PHE A 217 2.00 -14.64 -5.47
C PHE A 217 3.44 -14.16 -5.44
N GLY A 218 3.62 -12.89 -5.04
CA GLY A 218 4.91 -12.27 -4.72
C GLY A 218 5.58 -12.95 -3.52
N PHE A 219 6.82 -12.58 -3.20
CA PHE A 219 7.57 -13.20 -2.09
C PHE A 219 8.52 -12.24 -1.37
N ASP A 220 8.47 -10.95 -1.68
CA ASP A 220 9.28 -9.91 -1.04
C ASP A 220 8.54 -8.57 -0.94
N GLU A 221 7.21 -8.57 -0.90
CA GLU A 221 6.37 -7.34 -0.83
C GLU A 221 6.79 -6.48 0.36
N GLU A 222 7.00 -7.12 1.53
CA GLU A 222 7.37 -6.47 2.79
C GLU A 222 8.78 -5.86 2.73
N CYS A 223 9.53 -6.20 1.69
CA CYS A 223 10.83 -5.63 1.32
C CYS A 223 10.77 -4.87 -0.03
N SER A 224 9.60 -4.34 -0.37
CA SER A 224 9.27 -3.55 -1.56
C SER A 224 9.00 -4.32 -2.88
N GLY A 225 8.95 -5.65 -2.89
CA GLY A 225 8.39 -6.45 -3.99
C GLY A 225 9.22 -6.54 -5.28
N HIS A 226 10.49 -6.11 -5.27
CA HIS A 226 11.29 -5.97 -6.49
C HIS A 226 11.66 -7.34 -7.12
N ARG A 227 11.89 -8.37 -6.29
CA ARG A 227 12.34 -9.71 -6.73
C ARG A 227 11.15 -10.63 -7.04
N GLY A 228 10.01 -10.39 -6.41
CA GLY A 228 8.73 -11.05 -6.59
C GLY A 228 7.88 -10.35 -7.64
N ALA A 229 6.98 -9.46 -7.22
CA ALA A 229 6.03 -8.80 -8.10
C ALA A 229 6.70 -8.05 -9.27
N GLY A 230 7.85 -7.42 -9.06
CA GLY A 230 8.62 -6.80 -10.14
C GLY A 230 9.00 -7.77 -11.27
N HIS A 231 9.33 -9.01 -10.95
CA HIS A 231 9.64 -10.05 -11.95
C HIS A 231 8.40 -10.72 -12.51
N ILE A 232 7.37 -10.94 -11.69
CA ILE A 232 6.05 -11.43 -12.12
C ILE A 232 5.45 -10.47 -13.13
N SER A 233 5.54 -9.16 -12.88
CA SER A 233 5.03 -8.13 -13.78
C SER A 233 5.63 -8.25 -15.17
N LYS A 234 6.97 -8.27 -15.26
CA LYS A 234 7.70 -8.46 -16.52
C LYS A 234 7.33 -9.77 -17.22
N HIS A 235 7.15 -10.85 -16.47
CA HIS A 235 6.73 -12.14 -17.00
C HIS A 235 5.31 -12.10 -17.61
N LEU A 236 4.37 -11.44 -16.94
CA LEU A 236 2.99 -11.29 -17.41
C LEU A 236 2.89 -10.29 -18.57
N GLU A 237 3.63 -9.19 -18.53
CA GLU A 237 3.68 -8.19 -19.60
C GLU A 237 4.23 -8.79 -20.89
N ALA A 238 5.29 -9.61 -20.79
CA ALA A 238 5.82 -10.34 -21.94
C ALA A 238 4.79 -11.31 -22.57
N ARG A 239 3.82 -11.79 -21.78
CA ARG A 239 2.81 -12.77 -22.23
C ARG A 239 1.54 -12.11 -22.77
N TYR A 240 1.07 -11.06 -22.12
CA TYR A 240 -0.24 -10.43 -22.40
C TYR A 240 -0.12 -9.02 -22.98
N GLY A 241 1.06 -8.42 -22.97
CA GLY A 241 1.32 -7.06 -23.42
C GLY A 241 0.95 -6.00 -22.38
N GLU A 242 1.30 -4.75 -22.69
CA GLU A 242 0.87 -3.57 -21.95
C GLU A 242 -0.67 -3.48 -21.94
N HIS A 243 -1.24 -3.22 -20.77
CA HIS A 243 -2.67 -3.21 -20.52
C HIS A 243 -3.40 -4.51 -20.94
N GLY A 244 -2.67 -5.63 -20.99
CA GLY A 244 -3.18 -6.94 -21.40
C GLY A 244 -4.08 -7.65 -20.38
N ILE A 245 -4.22 -7.12 -19.16
CA ILE A 245 -5.01 -7.68 -18.06
C ILE A 245 -6.25 -6.80 -17.82
N ALA A 246 -7.44 -7.42 -17.79
CA ALA A 246 -8.72 -6.72 -17.67
C ALA A 246 -8.84 -5.98 -16.33
N ALA A 247 -8.51 -6.68 -15.24
CA ALA A 247 -8.54 -6.17 -13.88
C ALA A 247 -7.49 -6.86 -13.01
N ILE A 248 -6.89 -6.09 -12.10
CA ILE A 248 -5.98 -6.57 -11.07
C ILE A 248 -6.63 -6.27 -9.73
N LEU A 249 -6.72 -7.30 -8.89
CA LEU A 249 -7.13 -7.17 -7.50
C LEU A 249 -5.98 -7.63 -6.61
N ASP A 250 -5.58 -6.76 -5.70
CA ASP A 250 -4.50 -7.01 -4.72
C ASP A 250 -5.00 -6.66 -3.32
N GLU A 251 -4.17 -6.88 -2.30
CA GLU A 251 -4.48 -6.52 -0.92
C GLU A 251 -4.64 -5.00 -0.68
N GLY A 252 -5.03 -4.65 0.55
CA GLY A 252 -5.05 -3.28 1.03
C GLY A 252 -6.42 -2.64 1.00
N GLY A 253 -6.47 -1.34 0.70
CA GLY A 253 -7.67 -0.53 0.82
C GLY A 253 -8.16 -0.39 2.27
N ALA A 254 -9.32 0.25 2.44
CA ALA A 254 -9.87 0.49 3.77
C ALA A 254 -10.93 -0.56 4.19
N GLY A 255 -10.88 -1.74 3.56
CA GLY A 255 -11.75 -2.90 3.80
C GLY A 255 -13.23 -2.58 3.68
N LEU A 256 -14.03 -3.21 4.53
CA LEU A 256 -15.46 -2.94 4.73
C LEU A 256 -15.69 -2.02 5.94
N GLN A 257 -16.50 -0.98 5.77
CA GLN A 257 -16.84 -0.03 6.83
C GLN A 257 -18.34 0.26 6.86
N LYS A 258 -18.94 0.13 8.04
CA LYS A 258 -20.36 0.45 8.25
C LYS A 258 -20.52 1.90 8.69
N MET A 259 -21.32 2.68 7.97
CA MET A 259 -21.68 4.06 8.33
C MET A 259 -23.21 4.22 8.32
N GLY A 260 -23.80 4.18 9.52
CA GLY A 260 -25.25 4.04 9.67
C GLY A 260 -25.71 2.67 9.20
N ASP A 261 -26.71 2.63 8.32
CA ASP A 261 -27.29 1.41 7.76
C ASP A 261 -26.64 0.96 6.44
N VAL A 262 -25.60 1.68 5.99
CA VAL A 262 -24.88 1.42 4.74
C VAL A 262 -23.53 0.80 5.04
N LEU A 263 -23.19 -0.26 4.29
CA LEU A 263 -21.87 -0.87 4.29
C LEU A 263 -21.09 -0.36 3.08
N TYR A 264 -19.90 0.18 3.30
CA TYR A 264 -19.01 0.64 2.27
C TYR A 264 -17.86 -0.33 2.08
N ALA A 265 -17.66 -0.78 0.85
CA ALA A 265 -16.39 -1.36 0.41
C ALA A 265 -15.51 -0.24 -0.12
N LEU A 266 -14.29 -0.16 0.39
CA LEU A 266 -13.38 0.94 0.11
C LEU A 266 -12.09 0.44 -0.56
N PRO A 267 -12.16 -0.09 -1.79
CA PRO A 267 -10.96 -0.44 -2.55
C PRO A 267 -10.12 0.81 -2.80
N ALA A 268 -8.82 0.75 -2.51
CA ALA A 268 -7.94 1.81 -2.91
C ALA A 268 -7.73 1.77 -4.42
N VAL A 269 -8.07 2.89 -5.07
CA VAL A 269 -7.93 3.07 -6.52
C VAL A 269 -6.65 3.83 -6.88
N TYR A 270 -5.94 4.34 -5.89
CA TYR A 270 -4.59 4.90 -6.01
C TYR A 270 -3.85 4.77 -4.68
N GLU A 271 -2.53 4.92 -4.74
CA GLU A 271 -1.63 4.97 -3.60
C GLU A 271 -0.87 6.29 -3.58
N LYS A 272 -0.64 6.81 -2.38
CA LYS A 272 0.28 7.92 -2.18
C LYS A 272 1.69 7.53 -2.62
N GLY A 273 2.46 8.53 -3.03
CA GLY A 273 3.85 8.33 -3.38
C GLY A 273 4.72 8.32 -2.12
N TYR A 274 5.97 7.90 -2.29
CA TYR A 274 6.95 7.73 -1.23
C TYR A 274 8.22 8.50 -1.54
N LEU A 275 8.79 9.17 -0.53
CA LEU A 275 10.09 9.82 -0.66
C LEU A 275 10.87 9.79 0.67
N ASP A 276 12.03 9.14 0.65
CA ASP A 276 13.02 9.29 1.71
C ASP A 276 14.05 10.34 1.33
N VAL A 277 14.20 11.34 2.19
CA VAL A 277 15.22 12.38 2.09
C VAL A 277 16.23 12.20 3.21
N TRP A 278 17.51 12.15 2.84
CA TRP A 278 18.63 12.04 3.75
C TRP A 278 19.42 13.33 3.79
N PHE A 279 19.70 13.82 4.99
CA PHE A 279 20.54 14.99 5.25
C PHE A 279 21.83 14.53 5.91
N ASN A 280 22.95 15.07 5.45
CA ASN A 280 24.28 14.82 6.01
C ASN A 280 24.95 16.15 6.30
N VAL A 281 25.18 16.44 7.57
CA VAL A 281 25.99 17.58 8.01
C VAL A 281 27.41 17.09 8.27
N SER A 282 28.38 17.66 7.55
CA SER A 282 29.81 17.48 7.79
C SER A 282 30.42 18.82 8.20
N VAL A 283 31.02 18.87 9.40
CA VAL A 283 31.66 20.06 9.96
C VAL A 283 32.98 19.66 10.63
N VAL A 284 33.79 20.65 10.99
CA VAL A 284 35.03 20.41 11.74
C VAL A 284 34.70 19.93 13.16
N GLY A 285 35.33 18.84 13.58
CA GLY A 285 35.22 18.28 14.93
C GLY A 285 36.11 19.01 15.94
N GLY A 286 36.35 18.36 17.08
CA GLY A 286 37.23 18.93 18.09
C GLY A 286 37.03 18.38 19.50
N HIS A 287 37.74 18.98 20.45
CA HIS A 287 37.67 18.60 21.86
C HIS A 287 36.50 19.29 22.55
N SER A 288 35.67 18.53 23.28
CA SER A 288 34.44 19.08 23.89
C SER A 288 34.69 20.17 24.95
N SER A 289 35.91 20.32 25.49
CA SER A 289 36.24 21.39 26.44
C SER A 289 36.44 22.76 25.79
N VAL A 290 36.54 22.82 24.45
CA VAL A 290 36.66 24.07 23.68
C VAL A 290 35.71 23.96 22.47
N PRO A 291 34.40 23.96 22.70
CA PRO A 291 33.43 23.75 21.63
C PRO A 291 33.36 24.96 20.68
N THR A 292 33.03 24.70 19.43
CA THR A 292 32.52 25.72 18.51
C THR A 292 31.15 26.22 19.00
N PRO A 293 30.69 27.42 18.57
CA PRO A 293 29.39 27.95 18.99
C PRO A 293 28.20 27.00 18.74
N HIS A 294 28.27 26.21 17.66
CA HIS A 294 27.32 25.14 17.35
C HIS A 294 28.05 23.84 17.03
N THR A 295 27.43 22.71 17.39
CA THR A 295 27.89 21.37 17.05
C THR A 295 27.10 20.83 15.86
N ALA A 296 27.62 19.80 15.17
CA ALA A 296 26.89 19.14 14.07
C ALA A 296 25.49 18.67 14.50
N ILE A 297 25.37 18.13 15.72
CA ILE A 297 24.08 17.68 16.27
C ILE A 297 23.17 18.88 16.54
N GLY A 298 23.70 20.00 17.04
CA GLY A 298 22.93 21.23 17.24
C GLY A 298 22.37 21.79 15.93
N ILE A 299 23.19 21.86 14.88
CA ILE A 299 22.77 22.28 13.54
C ILE A 299 21.68 21.34 13.01
N MET A 300 21.89 20.02 13.11
CA MET A 300 20.88 19.06 12.67
C MET A 300 19.58 19.17 13.48
N ALA A 301 19.66 19.48 14.77
CA ALA A 301 18.48 19.70 15.62
C ALA A 301 17.68 20.94 15.19
N GLU A 302 18.33 22.00 14.70
CA GLU A 302 17.64 23.16 14.11
C GLU A 302 16.89 22.76 12.83
N ILE A 303 17.48 21.93 11.98
CA ILE A 303 16.83 21.37 10.78
C ILE A 303 15.61 20.53 11.17
N VAL A 304 15.77 19.59 12.11
CA VAL A 304 14.69 18.75 12.65
C VAL A 304 13.53 19.62 13.16
N THR A 305 13.85 20.59 14.00
CA THR A 305 12.85 21.49 14.60
C THR A 305 12.12 22.31 13.54
N THR A 306 12.84 22.74 12.50
CA THR A 306 12.26 23.51 11.41
C THR A 306 11.34 22.67 10.54
N LEU A 307 11.72 21.43 10.23
CA LEU A 307 10.89 20.50 9.49
C LEU A 307 9.59 20.18 10.27
N GLU A 308 9.69 19.83 11.55
CA GLU A 308 8.54 19.50 12.42
C GLU A 308 7.56 20.68 12.60
N HIS A 309 8.07 21.91 12.74
CA HIS A 309 7.22 23.11 12.87
C HIS A 309 6.55 23.54 11.57
N ASN A 310 6.90 22.92 10.44
CA ASN A 310 6.38 23.28 9.13
C ASN A 310 5.74 22.06 8.46
N PRO A 311 4.60 21.54 8.94
CA PRO A 311 3.89 20.44 8.29
C PRO A 311 3.31 20.86 6.93
N PHE A 312 3.01 19.88 6.08
CA PHE A 312 2.27 20.10 4.84
C PHE A 312 0.80 20.47 5.12
N LYS A 313 0.15 21.14 4.16
CA LYS A 313 -1.25 21.53 4.30
C LYS A 313 -2.18 20.41 3.78
N PRO A 314 -3.30 20.12 4.47
CA PRO A 314 -4.28 19.16 4.01
C PRO A 314 -5.08 19.75 2.83
N GLU A 315 -5.24 18.99 1.75
CA GLU A 315 -5.99 19.38 0.56
C GLU A 315 -6.76 18.19 -0.04
N ILE A 316 -7.89 18.47 -0.68
CA ILE A 316 -8.67 17.47 -1.42
C ILE A 316 -8.53 17.76 -2.92
N ALA A 317 -7.97 16.80 -3.66
CA ALA A 317 -7.97 16.86 -5.11
C ALA A 317 -9.41 16.79 -5.64
N LYS A 318 -9.85 17.83 -6.37
CA LYS A 318 -11.16 17.85 -7.02
C LYS A 318 -11.26 16.67 -7.98
N ASN A 319 -12.38 15.94 -7.87
CA ASN A 319 -12.67 14.71 -8.62
C ASN A 319 -11.70 13.54 -8.36
N GLY A 320 -10.77 13.67 -7.42
CA GLY A 320 -9.93 12.57 -6.98
C GLY A 320 -10.71 11.53 -6.15
N ALA A 321 -10.11 10.36 -5.92
CA ALA A 321 -10.76 9.25 -5.24
C ALA A 321 -11.38 9.63 -3.88
N ILE A 322 -10.68 10.40 -3.04
CA ILE A 322 -11.22 10.84 -1.75
C ILE A 322 -12.45 11.74 -1.92
N HIS A 323 -12.44 12.65 -2.89
CA HIS A 323 -13.61 13.48 -3.17
C HIS A 323 -14.81 12.63 -3.63
N GLN A 324 -14.58 11.66 -4.52
CA GLN A 324 -15.63 10.73 -4.99
C GLN A 324 -16.17 9.85 -3.85
N CYS A 325 -15.30 9.37 -2.96
CA CYS A 325 -15.69 8.61 -1.77
C CYS A 325 -16.61 9.41 -0.85
N LEU A 326 -16.22 10.65 -0.56
CA LEU A 326 -17.00 11.54 0.29
C LEU A 326 -18.35 11.90 -0.33
N ALA A 327 -18.43 11.99 -1.66
CA ALA A 327 -19.71 12.13 -2.34
C ALA A 327 -20.63 10.92 -2.14
N CYS A 328 -20.10 9.70 -2.20
CA CYS A 328 -20.85 8.49 -1.84
C CYS A 328 -21.35 8.52 -0.39
N PHE A 329 -20.52 8.98 0.56
CA PHE A 329 -20.94 9.12 1.95
C PHE A 329 -22.02 10.19 2.12
N ALA A 330 -21.89 11.33 1.44
CA ALA A 330 -22.87 12.41 1.46
C ALA A 330 -24.21 11.98 0.84
N GLU A 331 -24.19 11.12 -0.18
CA GLU A 331 -25.40 10.65 -0.87
C GLU A 331 -26.14 9.55 -0.08
N HIS A 332 -25.41 8.55 0.42
CA HIS A 332 -26.04 7.35 1.02
C HIS A 332 -26.05 7.34 2.55
N SER A 333 -25.20 8.15 3.20
CA SER A 333 -25.15 8.29 4.66
C SER A 333 -25.16 9.77 5.12
N PRO A 334 -26.02 10.66 4.56
CA PRO A 334 -25.96 12.11 4.79
C PRO A 334 -26.05 12.51 6.27
N HIS A 335 -26.76 11.70 7.06
CA HIS A 335 -27.07 11.97 8.46
C HIS A 335 -25.94 11.59 9.44
N VAL A 336 -24.95 10.79 9.00
CA VAL A 336 -23.87 10.33 9.88
C VAL A 336 -22.93 11.49 10.24
N PHE A 337 -22.62 12.34 9.26
CA PHE A 337 -21.81 13.55 9.44
C PHE A 337 -22.47 14.72 8.70
N PRO A 338 -23.54 15.33 9.25
CA PRO A 338 -24.33 16.33 8.53
C PRO A 338 -23.51 17.57 8.12
N ASP A 339 -22.55 18.00 8.94
CA ASP A 339 -21.66 19.11 8.60
C ASP A 339 -20.73 18.76 7.43
N LEU A 340 -20.15 17.56 7.43
CA LEU A 340 -19.32 17.07 6.33
C LEU A 340 -20.15 16.95 5.04
N THR A 341 -21.35 16.37 5.13
CA THR A 341 -22.30 16.27 4.01
C THR A 341 -22.61 17.64 3.42
N LYS A 342 -22.85 18.65 4.27
CA LYS A 342 -23.10 20.03 3.83
C LYS A 342 -21.89 20.63 3.11
N LEU A 343 -20.68 20.43 3.64
CA LEU A 343 -19.44 20.92 3.03
C LEU A 343 -19.19 20.27 1.66
N VAL A 344 -19.34 18.94 1.57
CA VAL A 344 -19.21 18.17 0.33
C VAL A 344 -20.26 18.65 -0.69
N ASN A 345 -21.54 18.66 -0.34
CA ASN A 345 -22.62 19.09 -1.23
C ASN A 345 -22.52 20.57 -1.64
N GLY A 346 -21.92 21.42 -0.80
CA GLY A 346 -21.63 22.81 -1.09
C GLY A 346 -20.36 23.04 -1.94
N GLY A 347 -19.53 22.01 -2.14
CA GLY A 347 -18.27 22.11 -2.88
C GLY A 347 -17.12 22.78 -2.12
N ASP A 348 -17.21 22.90 -0.79
CA ASP A 348 -16.18 23.53 0.05
C ASP A 348 -15.05 22.54 0.40
N LEU A 349 -14.20 22.24 -0.59
CA LEU A 349 -13.08 21.31 -0.44
C LEU A 349 -12.09 21.72 0.68
N PRO A 350 -11.72 23.00 0.86
CA PRO A 350 -10.91 23.42 2.01
C PRO A 350 -11.58 23.14 3.36
N GLY A 351 -12.89 23.41 3.46
CA GLY A 351 -13.68 23.08 4.64
C GLY A 351 -13.73 21.58 4.91
N VAL A 352 -13.89 20.76 3.87
CA VAL A 352 -13.83 19.29 3.94
C VAL A 352 -12.46 18.81 4.44
N ALA A 353 -11.36 19.30 3.86
CA ALA A 353 -10.00 18.93 4.27
C ALA A 353 -9.78 19.22 5.77
N LYS A 354 -10.16 20.43 6.22
CA LYS A 354 -10.10 20.84 7.62
C LYS A 354 -11.01 20.03 8.54
N PHE A 355 -12.15 19.56 8.04
CA PHE A 355 -13.03 18.66 8.80
C PHE A 355 -12.34 17.31 9.03
N LEU A 356 -11.77 16.72 7.98
CA LEU A 356 -11.10 15.42 8.06
C LEU A 356 -9.90 15.42 9.02
N THR A 357 -9.13 16.52 9.07
CA THR A 357 -8.01 16.62 10.02
C THR A 357 -8.45 16.63 11.48
N LYS A 358 -9.70 17.02 11.76
CA LYS A 358 -10.28 16.99 13.12
C LYS A 358 -10.93 15.65 13.44
N LEU A 359 -11.21 14.83 12.44
CA LEU A 359 -11.89 13.55 12.61
C LEU A 359 -10.95 12.49 13.17
N SER A 360 -9.78 12.31 12.53
CA SER A 360 -8.71 11.44 13.04
C SER A 360 -7.37 11.77 12.37
N ARG A 361 -6.28 11.29 12.98
CA ARG A 361 -4.93 11.41 12.41
C ARG A 361 -4.79 10.66 11.09
N ASP A 362 -5.45 9.51 10.94
CA ASP A 362 -5.42 8.74 9.70
C ASP A 362 -6.09 9.52 8.57
N MET A 363 -7.26 10.11 8.84
CA MET A 363 -7.98 10.93 7.85
C MET A 363 -7.21 12.20 7.50
N GLN A 364 -6.46 12.78 8.44
CA GLN A 364 -5.55 13.88 8.14
C GLN A 364 -4.50 13.47 7.10
N TYR A 365 -3.78 12.36 7.33
CA TYR A 365 -2.70 11.94 6.44
C TYR A 365 -3.16 11.24 5.16
N MET A 366 -4.45 10.93 5.04
CA MET A 366 -5.05 10.58 3.75
C MET A 366 -5.10 11.77 2.78
N VAL A 367 -5.19 13.00 3.29
CA VAL A 367 -5.38 14.24 2.50
C VAL A 367 -4.22 15.22 2.65
N GLN A 368 -3.19 14.84 3.40
CA GLN A 368 -2.01 15.65 3.68
C GLN A 368 -0.76 14.80 3.46
N THR A 369 0.28 15.37 2.83
CA THR A 369 1.61 14.76 2.83
C THR A 369 2.11 14.59 4.27
N SER A 370 2.49 13.37 4.65
CA SER A 370 3.14 13.13 5.94
C SER A 370 4.63 13.41 5.82
N GLN A 371 5.22 13.86 6.91
CA GLN A 371 6.66 14.03 7.07
C GLN A 371 7.01 13.46 8.44
N ALA A 372 7.89 12.46 8.47
CA ALA A 372 8.29 11.78 9.69
C ALA A 372 9.81 11.75 9.76
N ILE A 373 10.35 12.23 10.88
CA ILE A 373 11.78 12.23 11.14
C ILE A 373 12.10 10.94 11.90
N ASP A 374 12.68 9.99 11.17
CA ASP A 374 12.69 8.60 11.62
C ASP A 374 14.04 8.16 12.15
N VAL A 375 15.12 8.67 11.57
CA VAL A 375 16.50 8.26 11.88
C VAL A 375 17.37 9.49 12.12
N ILE A 376 18.11 9.51 13.22
CA ILE A 376 19.21 10.44 13.45
C ILE A 376 20.41 9.69 14.02
N SER A 377 21.60 9.95 13.49
CA SER A 377 22.85 9.31 13.95
C SER A 377 24.00 10.30 13.95
N GLY A 378 24.78 10.32 15.04
CA GLY A 378 25.92 11.22 15.19
C GLY A 378 26.56 11.13 16.57
N GLY A 379 27.87 11.37 16.63
CA GLY A 379 28.66 11.28 17.86
C GLY A 379 29.07 9.85 18.23
N GLN A 380 30.23 9.71 18.87
CA GLN A 380 30.75 8.42 19.32
C GLN A 380 31.06 8.39 20.83
N LYS A 381 31.46 9.54 21.41
CA LYS A 381 31.77 9.69 22.82
C LYS A 381 31.61 11.14 23.27
N ILE A 382 31.33 11.36 24.54
CA ILE A 382 30.97 12.70 25.08
C ILE A 382 32.11 13.75 25.02
N ASN A 383 33.37 13.32 24.98
CA ASN A 383 34.53 14.22 24.94
C ASN A 383 35.08 14.51 23.54
N ALA A 384 34.34 14.16 22.48
CA ALA A 384 34.67 14.52 21.10
C ALA A 384 33.45 15.13 20.41
N LEU A 385 33.65 16.29 19.76
CA LEU A 385 32.61 16.91 18.96
C LEU A 385 32.37 16.07 17.68
N PRO A 386 31.11 15.77 17.34
CA PRO A 386 30.79 15.00 16.14
C PRO A 386 31.12 15.79 14.87
N GLU A 387 31.84 15.16 13.96
CA GLU A 387 32.18 15.69 12.63
C GLU A 387 31.08 15.43 11.60
N PHE A 388 30.30 14.38 11.81
CA PHE A 388 29.30 13.90 10.86
C PHE A 388 28.01 13.53 11.60
N VAL A 389 26.89 14.04 11.08
CA VAL A 389 25.54 13.72 11.57
C VAL A 389 24.63 13.48 10.38
N THR A 390 23.87 12.39 10.45
CA THR A 390 22.92 11.97 9.44
C THR A 390 21.50 12.02 9.98
N LEU A 391 20.56 12.43 9.12
CA LEU A 391 19.12 12.48 9.39
C LEU A 391 18.36 11.84 8.22
N GLY A 392 17.46 10.91 8.51
CA GLY A 392 16.53 10.31 7.55
C GLY A 392 15.10 10.79 7.79
N VAL A 393 14.47 11.33 6.75
CA VAL A 393 13.10 11.86 6.80
C VAL A 393 12.23 11.18 5.75
N ASN A 394 11.18 10.50 6.21
CA ASN A 394 10.21 9.83 5.36
C ASN A 394 9.05 10.76 4.98
N HIS A 395 8.59 10.65 3.74
CA HIS A 395 7.38 11.31 3.26
C HIS A 395 6.45 10.32 2.56
N ARG A 396 5.17 10.32 2.95
CA ARG A 396 4.07 9.74 2.15
C ARG A 396 3.30 10.89 1.53
N TYR A 397 3.50 11.15 0.25
CA TYR A 397 3.02 12.40 -0.36
C TYR A 397 1.68 12.27 -1.08
N ALA A 398 0.85 13.29 -0.91
CA ALA A 398 -0.53 13.36 -1.40
C ALA A 398 -0.59 13.90 -2.84
N PRO A 399 -1.69 13.70 -3.59
CA PRO A 399 -1.82 14.07 -5.01
C PRO A 399 -1.57 15.53 -5.37
N GLN A 400 -1.69 16.45 -4.42
CA GLN A 400 -1.36 17.86 -4.61
C GLN A 400 0.15 18.17 -4.59
N ASP A 401 0.96 17.25 -4.06
CA ASP A 401 2.42 17.38 -3.97
C ASP A 401 3.13 16.48 -4.99
N SER A 402 4.40 16.78 -5.22
CA SER A 402 5.32 16.00 -6.06
C SER A 402 6.67 15.87 -5.37
N ILE A 403 7.50 14.93 -5.81
CA ILE A 403 8.88 14.79 -5.31
C ILE A 403 9.62 16.13 -5.43
N GLY A 404 9.59 16.75 -6.61
CA GLY A 404 10.24 18.04 -6.84
C GLY A 404 9.70 19.20 -5.98
N SER A 405 8.38 19.26 -5.73
CA SER A 405 7.81 20.29 -4.85
C SER A 405 8.22 20.11 -3.40
N ILE A 406 8.29 18.86 -2.91
CA ILE A 406 8.78 18.53 -1.56
C ILE A 406 10.26 18.90 -1.43
N GLN A 407 11.08 18.51 -2.40
CA GLN A 407 12.50 18.86 -2.44
C GLN A 407 12.71 20.37 -2.42
N HIS A 408 12.00 21.10 -3.27
CA HIS A 408 12.06 22.57 -3.30
C HIS A 408 11.67 23.19 -1.96
N ARG A 409 10.59 22.70 -1.36
CA ARG A 409 10.10 23.14 -0.07
C ARG A 409 11.12 22.89 1.05
N ILE A 410 11.77 21.71 1.07
CA ILE A 410 12.81 21.37 2.04
C ILE A 410 13.97 22.37 1.93
N VAL A 411 14.48 22.63 0.71
CA VAL A 411 15.57 23.58 0.49
C VAL A 411 15.19 24.98 0.99
N GLY A 412 13.97 25.43 0.70
CA GLY A 412 13.48 26.73 1.17
C GLY A 412 13.42 26.86 2.69
N LEU A 413 13.03 25.79 3.41
CA LEU A 413 12.95 25.80 4.87
C LEU A 413 14.31 25.90 5.57
N ILE A 414 15.32 25.23 5.04
CA ILE A 414 16.62 25.10 5.69
C ILE A 414 17.63 26.15 5.23
N LYS A 415 17.26 26.95 4.22
CA LYS A 415 18.15 27.94 3.60
C LYS A 415 18.76 28.88 4.65
N ASP A 416 17.93 29.47 5.49
CA ASP A 416 18.36 30.42 6.52
C ASP A 416 19.27 29.76 7.57
N ILE A 417 19.06 28.47 7.84
CA ILE A 417 19.91 27.67 8.75
C ILE A 417 21.28 27.43 8.11
N ALA A 418 21.31 27.06 6.84
CA ALA A 418 22.58 26.85 6.13
C ALA A 418 23.40 28.15 6.03
N GLU A 419 22.73 29.27 5.77
CA GLU A 419 23.35 30.60 5.72
C GLU A 419 23.88 31.04 7.10
N SER A 420 23.11 30.84 8.18
CA SER A 420 23.52 31.24 9.54
C SER A 420 24.75 30.47 10.05
N HIS A 421 24.89 29.21 9.63
CA HIS A 421 26.03 28.34 9.98
C HIS A 421 27.17 28.34 8.95
N ASN A 422 27.06 29.13 7.87
CA ASN A 422 28.02 29.21 6.77
C ASN A 422 28.39 27.82 6.19
N LEU A 423 27.34 27.04 5.90
CA LEU A 423 27.43 25.72 5.28
C LEU A 423 27.35 25.85 3.76
N ARG A 424 28.20 25.09 3.06
CA ARG A 424 27.97 24.81 1.64
C ARG A 424 26.81 23.81 1.52
N VAL A 425 25.82 24.09 0.67
CA VAL A 425 24.65 23.21 0.49
C VAL A 425 24.73 22.49 -0.84
N GLU A 426 24.69 21.16 -0.78
CA GLU A 426 24.60 20.27 -1.94
C GLU A 426 23.22 19.60 -1.89
N ALA A 427 22.19 20.27 -2.42
CA ALA A 427 20.81 19.80 -2.33
C ALA A 427 20.34 19.17 -3.64
N PHE A 428 20.03 17.87 -3.58
CA PHE A 428 19.44 17.09 -4.68
C PHE A 428 20.21 17.26 -5.99
N GLU A 429 21.54 17.16 -5.93
CA GLU A 429 22.38 17.18 -7.12
C GLU A 429 22.06 15.97 -8.01
N ASP A 430 22.03 16.21 -9.33
CA ASP A 430 21.66 15.22 -10.35
C ASP A 430 20.27 14.56 -10.14
N ASP A 431 19.38 15.21 -9.39
CA ASP A 431 18.02 14.73 -9.17
C ASP A 431 17.06 15.31 -10.20
N ALA A 432 16.71 14.48 -11.19
CA ALA A 432 15.89 14.92 -12.30
C ALA A 432 14.45 15.28 -11.90
N ASP A 433 13.90 14.80 -10.77
CA ASP A 433 12.56 15.24 -10.31
C ASP A 433 12.62 16.70 -9.78
N TYR A 434 13.74 17.05 -9.14
CA TYR A 434 13.97 18.41 -8.67
C TYR A 434 14.20 19.38 -9.83
N ASP A 435 15.08 19.02 -10.77
CA ASP A 435 15.40 19.86 -11.92
C ASP A 435 14.18 20.12 -12.81
N GLU A 436 13.36 19.10 -13.06
CA GLU A 436 12.10 19.26 -13.80
C GLU A 436 11.12 20.18 -13.09
N TYR A 437 10.98 20.06 -11.76
CA TYR A 437 10.10 20.94 -11.00
C TYR A 437 10.58 22.40 -11.04
N LEU A 438 11.88 22.63 -10.92
CA LEU A 438 12.45 23.97 -11.02
C LEU A 438 12.20 24.57 -12.42
N ALA A 439 12.49 23.81 -13.47
CA ALA A 439 12.26 24.23 -14.85
C ALA A 439 10.78 24.53 -15.13
N ALA A 440 9.87 23.64 -14.71
CA ALA A 440 8.43 23.78 -14.91
C ALA A 440 7.82 25.00 -14.19
N ASN A 441 8.48 25.52 -13.16
CA ASN A 441 8.03 26.65 -12.37
C ASN A 441 8.88 27.92 -12.55
N ASN A 442 9.82 27.93 -13.52
CA ASN A 442 10.77 29.03 -13.73
C ASN A 442 11.57 29.41 -12.46
N LEU A 443 11.97 28.41 -11.69
CA LEU A 443 12.77 28.55 -10.48
C LEU A 443 14.22 28.19 -10.75
N SER A 444 15.15 28.80 -10.02
CA SER A 444 16.55 28.40 -9.99
C SER A 444 16.84 27.51 -8.78
N ARG A 445 17.91 26.71 -8.84
CA ARG A 445 18.43 26.02 -7.65
C ARG A 445 18.73 27.08 -6.60
N GLN A 446 18.14 26.92 -5.42
CA GLN A 446 18.46 27.74 -4.26
C GLN A 446 19.70 27.14 -3.60
N CYS A 447 20.54 27.99 -3.01
CA CYS A 447 21.76 27.59 -2.30
C CYS A 447 22.86 26.98 -3.19
N ASN A 448 22.70 26.96 -4.52
CA ASN A 448 23.71 26.49 -5.47
C ASN A 448 24.01 27.58 -6.51
N LYS A 449 25.24 28.08 -6.48
CA LYS A 449 25.85 29.18 -7.26
C LYS A 449 25.78 30.57 -6.63
N ASP A 450 26.82 30.88 -5.87
CA ASP A 450 27.70 31.98 -6.24
C ASP A 450 29.15 31.50 -6.17
N GLU A 451 29.80 31.37 -7.32
CA GLU A 451 31.27 31.26 -7.44
C GLU A 451 31.98 32.61 -7.21
N ASP A 452 31.23 33.68 -6.92
CA ASP A 452 31.77 35.05 -6.78
C ASP A 452 31.56 35.73 -5.40
N LEU A 453 31.14 34.99 -4.37
CA LEU A 453 31.27 35.43 -2.97
C LEU A 453 32.44 34.75 -2.23
N TRP A 454 33.46 34.31 -2.98
CA TRP A 454 34.57 33.46 -2.54
C TRP A 454 35.75 34.20 -1.92
N GLN A 455 35.48 35.07 -0.94
CA GLN A 455 36.52 35.44 0.02
C GLN A 455 36.01 35.35 1.46
N GLN A 456 35.58 34.14 1.90
CA GLN A 456 35.93 33.56 3.22
C GLN A 456 35.23 32.21 3.55
N LYS A 457 36.04 31.15 3.74
CA LYS A 457 35.90 30.13 4.82
C LYS A 457 34.53 29.44 5.03
N HIS A 458 34.10 28.46 4.23
CA HIS A 458 33.03 27.55 4.66
C HIS A 458 33.53 26.62 5.79
N LYS A 459 32.75 26.43 6.87
CA LYS A 459 33.13 25.56 8.00
C LYS A 459 32.38 24.20 8.01
N GLY A 460 31.78 23.83 6.89
CA GLY A 460 31.12 22.54 6.70
C GLY A 460 30.32 22.43 5.40
N THR A 461 29.80 21.24 5.12
CA THR A 461 28.90 20.92 4.01
C THR A 461 27.63 20.28 4.54
N LEU A 462 26.47 20.69 4.01
CA LEU A 462 25.17 20.05 4.18
C LEU A 462 24.76 19.42 2.84
N THR A 463 24.80 18.10 2.76
CA THR A 463 24.36 17.34 1.59
C THR A 463 22.96 16.79 1.82
N ILE A 464 22.08 16.92 0.84
CA ILE A 464 20.68 16.48 0.93
C ILE A 464 20.35 15.68 -0.32
N ALA A 465 19.90 14.45 -0.15
CA ALA A 465 19.63 13.55 -1.26
C ALA A 465 18.35 12.76 -1.05
N ALA A 466 17.58 12.58 -2.12
CA ALA A 466 16.54 11.57 -2.16
C ALA A 466 17.18 10.19 -2.33
N LYS A 467 16.80 9.21 -1.50
CA LYS A 467 17.39 7.85 -1.56
C LYS A 467 16.41 6.77 -2.00
N LYS A 468 15.13 6.90 -1.64
CA LYS A 468 14.07 5.98 -2.05
C LYS A 468 12.88 6.79 -2.52
N LYS A 469 12.34 6.41 -3.69
CA LYS A 469 11.26 7.11 -4.37
C LYS A 469 10.22 6.10 -4.85
N SER A 470 8.95 6.44 -4.70
CA SER A 470 7.86 5.85 -5.50
C SER A 470 6.88 6.94 -5.87
N TYR A 471 6.30 6.82 -7.06
CA TYR A 471 5.34 7.79 -7.55
C TYR A 471 3.92 7.49 -7.05
N ILE A 472 3.08 8.53 -7.00
CA ILE A 472 1.64 8.33 -6.83
C ILE A 472 1.14 7.47 -7.98
N THR A 473 0.41 6.42 -7.67
CA THR A 473 -0.10 5.53 -8.71
C THR A 473 -1.28 6.16 -9.43
N PRO A 474 -1.48 5.86 -10.74
CA PRO A 474 -2.64 6.35 -11.46
C PRO A 474 -3.95 5.95 -10.78
N GLN A 475 -4.91 6.87 -10.76
CA GLN A 475 -6.23 6.56 -10.25
C GLN A 475 -6.94 5.58 -11.19
N SER A 476 -7.28 4.40 -10.67
CA SER A 476 -8.05 3.40 -11.40
C SER A 476 -9.48 3.88 -11.67
N PRO A 477 -10.09 3.51 -12.81
CA PRO A 477 -11.47 3.85 -13.12
C PRO A 477 -12.46 3.36 -12.05
N THR A 478 -13.37 4.26 -11.67
CA THR A 478 -14.44 4.04 -10.67
C THR A 478 -15.83 4.05 -11.30
N THR A 479 -15.85 3.94 -12.63
CA THR A 479 -17.03 3.84 -13.48
C THR A 479 -16.69 2.98 -14.69
N GLY A 480 -17.72 2.51 -15.41
CA GLY A 480 -17.56 1.71 -16.61
C GLY A 480 -17.52 0.20 -16.33
N PRO A 481 -17.45 -0.61 -17.40
CA PRO A 481 -17.83 -2.02 -17.31
C PRO A 481 -17.01 -2.86 -16.31
N VAL A 482 -15.71 -2.60 -16.18
CA VAL A 482 -14.83 -3.33 -15.25
C VAL A 482 -15.15 -2.98 -13.79
N TRP A 483 -15.33 -1.68 -13.49
CA TRP A 483 -15.78 -1.24 -12.17
C TRP A 483 -17.19 -1.76 -11.85
N ASP A 484 -18.09 -1.77 -12.84
CA ASP A 484 -19.45 -2.26 -12.66
C ASP A 484 -19.49 -3.73 -12.24
N ILE A 485 -18.57 -4.54 -12.78
CA ILE A 485 -18.41 -5.93 -12.35
C ILE A 485 -17.87 -6.03 -10.94
N PHE A 486 -16.82 -5.28 -10.61
CA PHE A 486 -16.26 -5.24 -9.26
C PHE A 486 -17.32 -4.81 -8.23
N ALA A 487 -17.90 -3.62 -8.41
CA ALA A 487 -18.87 -3.03 -7.49
C ALA A 487 -20.17 -3.84 -7.42
N GLY A 488 -20.63 -4.38 -8.55
CA GLY A 488 -21.78 -5.28 -8.60
C GLY A 488 -21.54 -6.58 -7.85
N THR A 489 -20.33 -7.15 -7.94
CA THR A 489 -19.93 -8.34 -7.17
C THR A 489 -19.89 -8.02 -5.68
N VAL A 490 -19.26 -6.91 -5.27
CA VAL A 490 -19.25 -6.45 -3.87
C VAL A 490 -20.68 -6.37 -3.32
N ARG A 491 -21.58 -5.74 -4.07
CA ARG A 491 -22.98 -5.59 -3.66
C ARG A 491 -23.70 -6.91 -3.48
N HIS A 492 -23.38 -7.92 -4.30
CA HIS A 492 -23.91 -9.26 -4.16
C HIS A 492 -23.31 -9.99 -2.95
N SER A 493 -21.99 -10.09 -2.88
CA SER A 493 -21.29 -10.90 -1.87
C SER A 493 -21.53 -10.44 -0.44
N PHE A 494 -21.79 -9.14 -0.23
CA PHE A 494 -22.03 -8.56 1.10
C PHE A 494 -23.48 -8.12 1.33
N ALA A 495 -24.44 -8.54 0.49
CA ALA A 495 -25.84 -8.13 0.58
C ALA A 495 -26.53 -8.51 1.91
N GLN A 496 -26.01 -9.52 2.62
CA GLN A 496 -26.55 -9.95 3.92
C GLN A 496 -26.05 -9.10 5.10
N GLU A 497 -25.01 -8.30 4.90
CA GLU A 497 -24.33 -7.53 5.97
C GLU A 497 -24.98 -6.16 6.20
N ALA A 498 -25.62 -5.61 5.17
CA ALA A 498 -26.34 -4.34 5.24
C ALA A 498 -27.42 -4.23 4.16
N LYS A 499 -28.43 -3.40 4.42
CA LYS A 499 -29.51 -3.11 3.46
C LYS A 499 -28.99 -2.49 2.16
N THR A 500 -27.98 -1.65 2.28
CA THR A 500 -27.30 -1.00 1.15
C THR A 500 -25.81 -1.26 1.27
N VAL A 501 -25.22 -1.80 0.21
CA VAL A 501 -23.77 -1.97 0.08
C VAL A 501 -23.27 -1.04 -1.02
N VAL A 502 -22.23 -0.26 -0.77
CA VAL A 502 -21.68 0.72 -1.71
C VAL A 502 -20.20 0.46 -1.90
N ALA A 503 -19.76 0.19 -3.13
CA ALA A 503 -18.34 0.26 -3.45
C ALA A 503 -17.99 1.73 -3.73
N ALA A 504 -17.14 2.32 -2.92
CA ALA A 504 -16.70 3.70 -3.07
C ALA A 504 -15.16 3.76 -3.16
N PRO A 505 -14.59 4.63 -4.00
CA PRO A 505 -13.15 4.66 -4.21
C PRO A 505 -12.39 5.10 -2.96
N GLY A 506 -11.59 4.20 -2.39
CA GLY A 506 -10.63 4.52 -1.34
C GLY A 506 -9.30 5.00 -1.89
N ALA A 507 -8.36 5.24 -0.98
CA ALA A 507 -6.94 5.38 -1.32
C ALA A 507 -6.08 4.74 -0.23
N MET A 508 -4.79 4.61 -0.51
CA MET A 508 -3.81 4.07 0.44
C MET A 508 -2.68 5.05 0.72
N THR A 509 -2.25 5.06 1.97
CA THR A 509 -1.02 5.74 2.42
C THR A 509 0.23 4.88 2.20
N GLY A 510 0.09 3.54 2.32
CA GLY A 510 1.11 2.55 1.96
C GLY A 510 1.11 2.23 0.46
N ASN A 511 2.14 1.51 0.03
CA ASN A 511 2.20 0.91 -1.30
C ASN A 511 2.12 -0.61 -1.15
N THR A 512 1.52 -1.30 -2.13
CA THR A 512 1.52 -2.76 -2.27
C THR A 512 2.37 -3.18 -3.49
N ASP A 513 2.41 -4.49 -3.77
CA ASP A 513 2.97 -5.06 -4.98
C ASP A 513 2.40 -4.45 -6.29
N THR A 514 1.18 -3.93 -6.27
CA THR A 514 0.53 -3.28 -7.43
C THR A 514 1.34 -2.16 -8.07
N ARG A 515 2.25 -1.49 -7.35
CA ARG A 515 3.17 -0.49 -7.91
C ARG A 515 4.04 -1.05 -9.04
N HIS A 516 4.22 -2.38 -9.09
CA HIS A 516 4.94 -3.08 -10.16
C HIS A 516 4.01 -3.47 -11.32
N TYR A 517 2.70 -3.51 -11.12
CA TYR A 517 1.71 -3.97 -12.10
C TYR A 517 1.03 -2.85 -12.89
N LEU A 518 1.46 -1.60 -12.74
CA LEU A 518 0.82 -0.43 -13.37
C LEU A 518 0.75 -0.51 -14.91
N ASN A 519 1.72 -1.17 -15.55
CA ASN A 519 1.72 -1.38 -16.99
C ASN A 519 0.77 -2.50 -17.44
N LEU A 520 0.36 -3.42 -16.55
CA LEU A 520 -0.45 -4.57 -16.92
C LEU A 520 -1.94 -4.24 -17.07
N SER A 521 -2.44 -3.24 -16.35
CA SER A 521 -3.86 -2.85 -16.39
C SER A 521 -4.07 -1.41 -15.93
N LYS A 522 -5.12 -0.78 -16.45
CA LYS A 522 -5.64 0.49 -15.91
C LYS A 522 -6.62 0.28 -14.75
N ASN A 523 -7.13 -0.95 -14.57
CA ASN A 523 -8.13 -1.29 -13.56
C ASN A 523 -7.46 -2.06 -12.41
N ILE A 524 -6.83 -1.33 -11.50
CA ILE A 524 -6.10 -1.90 -10.37
C ILE A 524 -6.79 -1.51 -9.06
N TYR A 525 -7.44 -2.48 -8.45
CA TYR A 525 -8.17 -2.30 -7.20
C TYR A 525 -7.39 -2.96 -6.06
N ARG A 526 -7.08 -2.20 -5.01
CA ARG A 526 -6.36 -2.68 -3.82
C ARG A 526 -7.34 -2.84 -2.69
N TRP A 527 -7.75 -4.07 -2.41
CA TRP A 527 -8.83 -4.32 -1.49
C TRP A 527 -8.79 -5.73 -0.91
N SER A 528 -8.56 -5.79 0.41
CA SER A 528 -8.81 -6.99 1.19
C SER A 528 -10.31 -7.06 1.55
N PRO A 529 -11.08 -8.02 0.99
CA PRO A 529 -12.54 -8.05 1.05
C PRO A 529 -13.07 -8.54 2.41
N GLY A 530 -12.79 -7.78 3.46
CA GLY A 530 -13.29 -8.01 4.82
C GLY A 530 -13.26 -6.74 5.68
N SER A 531 -13.80 -6.83 6.89
CA SER A 531 -13.80 -5.72 7.85
C SER A 531 -12.41 -5.47 8.43
N LEU A 532 -11.90 -4.23 8.36
CA LEU A 532 -10.60 -3.89 8.97
C LEU A 532 -10.53 -4.14 10.48
N LYS A 533 -11.67 -4.24 11.18
CA LYS A 533 -11.66 -4.61 12.62
C LYS A 533 -11.23 -6.06 12.84
N SER A 534 -11.44 -6.89 11.84
CA SER A 534 -11.17 -8.31 11.88
C SER A 534 -9.75 -8.65 11.42
N PHE A 535 -9.11 -7.77 10.63
CA PHE A 535 -7.67 -7.76 10.38
C PHE A 535 -6.99 -6.95 11.49
N SER A 536 -6.43 -7.63 12.49
CA SER A 536 -5.97 -6.97 13.70
C SER A 536 -4.46 -7.07 13.83
N ASN A 537 -3.83 -5.94 14.18
CA ASN A 537 -2.40 -5.80 14.46
C ASN A 537 -1.48 -6.25 13.30
N ILE A 538 -1.84 -5.91 12.06
CA ILE A 538 -0.94 -6.03 10.90
C ILE A 538 0.41 -5.37 11.26
N HIS A 539 1.50 -6.07 10.95
CA HIS A 539 2.89 -5.74 11.31
C HIS A 539 3.22 -5.67 12.82
N GLY A 540 2.21 -5.72 13.68
CA GLY A 540 2.35 -5.64 15.14
C GLY A 540 2.41 -6.99 15.85
N VAL A 541 2.59 -6.91 17.17
CA VAL A 541 2.43 -8.03 18.10
C VAL A 541 0.97 -8.50 18.09
N ASN A 542 0.74 -9.81 18.23
CA ASN A 542 -0.60 -10.39 18.30
C ASN A 542 -1.42 -10.16 17.02
N GLU A 543 -0.77 -10.22 15.86
CA GLU A 543 -1.47 -10.26 14.58
C GLU A 543 -2.46 -11.43 14.54
N ARG A 544 -3.68 -11.16 14.06
CA ARG A 544 -4.76 -12.16 13.99
C ARG A 544 -5.82 -11.78 12.98
N LEU A 545 -6.52 -12.79 12.46
CA LEU A 545 -7.64 -12.66 11.54
C LEU A 545 -8.88 -13.36 12.07
N LEU A 546 -10.04 -12.70 12.02
CA LEU A 546 -11.33 -13.36 12.29
C LEU A 546 -11.67 -14.31 11.15
N MET A 547 -11.81 -15.59 11.45
CA MET A 547 -11.94 -16.62 10.41
C MET A 547 -13.28 -16.57 9.66
N SER A 548 -14.30 -15.90 10.19
CA SER A 548 -15.52 -15.60 9.42
C SER A 548 -15.27 -14.62 8.29
N GLU A 549 -14.37 -13.65 8.45
CA GLU A 549 -13.98 -12.75 7.34
C GLU A 549 -13.18 -13.50 6.28
N GLN A 550 -12.29 -14.41 6.68
CA GLN A 550 -11.59 -15.28 5.73
C GLN A 550 -12.59 -16.06 4.83
N MET A 551 -13.73 -16.49 5.39
CA MET A 551 -14.81 -17.11 4.60
C MET A 551 -15.46 -16.11 3.66
N ASN A 552 -15.73 -14.89 4.10
CA ASN A 552 -16.31 -13.83 3.28
C ASN A 552 -15.37 -13.42 2.13
N MET A 553 -14.06 -13.36 2.37
CA MET A 553 -13.07 -13.15 1.33
C MET A 553 -13.15 -14.23 0.25
N ALA A 554 -13.22 -15.51 0.65
CA ALA A 554 -13.35 -16.61 -0.30
C ALA A 554 -14.67 -16.56 -1.09
N LYS A 555 -15.78 -16.15 -0.47
CA LYS A 555 -17.07 -15.92 -1.16
C LYS A 555 -16.93 -14.84 -2.23
N PHE A 556 -16.33 -13.71 -1.87
CA PHE A 556 -16.11 -12.62 -2.81
C PHE A 556 -15.25 -13.04 -4.00
N TYR A 557 -14.09 -13.66 -3.77
CA TYR A 557 -13.22 -14.11 -4.88
C TYR A 557 -13.91 -15.14 -5.78
N TYR A 558 -14.72 -16.04 -5.20
CA TYR A 558 -15.49 -17.03 -5.95
C TYR A 558 -16.52 -16.35 -6.88
N ASP A 559 -17.29 -15.40 -6.36
CA ASP A 559 -18.30 -14.67 -7.17
C ASP A 559 -17.65 -13.70 -8.16
N PHE A 560 -16.52 -13.09 -7.80
CA PHE A 560 -15.74 -12.20 -8.67
C PHE A 560 -15.25 -12.93 -9.91
N ILE A 561 -14.66 -14.11 -9.74
CA ILE A 561 -14.21 -14.95 -10.86
C ILE A 561 -15.38 -15.29 -11.78
N ARG A 562 -16.53 -15.71 -11.23
CA ARG A 562 -17.73 -16.08 -12.01
C ARG A 562 -18.33 -14.90 -12.77
N ASN A 563 -18.47 -13.75 -12.11
CA ASN A 563 -19.03 -12.54 -12.71
C ASN A 563 -18.14 -12.00 -13.83
N PHE A 564 -16.81 -12.01 -13.63
CA PHE A 564 -15.90 -11.72 -14.73
C PHE A 564 -16.07 -12.74 -15.85
N ASP A 565 -15.98 -14.04 -15.59
CA ASP A 565 -16.09 -15.10 -16.63
C ASP A 565 -17.29 -14.92 -17.58
N LYS A 566 -18.44 -14.49 -17.04
CA LYS A 566 -19.67 -14.18 -17.82
C LYS A 566 -19.59 -12.88 -18.63
N ALA A 567 -18.79 -11.90 -18.21
CA ALA A 567 -18.70 -10.58 -18.84
C ALA A 567 -17.81 -10.53 -20.09
N ASN A 568 -18.13 -9.65 -21.04
CA ASN A 568 -17.39 -9.42 -22.29
C ASN A 568 -16.51 -8.17 -22.26
N VAL A 569 -16.01 -7.82 -21.06
CA VAL A 569 -15.18 -6.64 -20.81
C VAL A 569 -13.70 -6.91 -21.03
#